data_AF-A0A1V1W2G9-F1
#
_entry.id   AF-A0A1V1W2G9-F1
#
_cell.length_a   1.000
_cell.length_b   1.000
_cell.length_c   1.000
_cell.angle_alpha   90.00
_cell.angle_beta   90.00
_cell.angle_gamma   90.00
#
_symmetry.space_group_name_H-M   'P 1'
#
loop_
_entity.id
_entity.type
_entity.pdbx_description
1 polymer ?
#
loop_
_entity_poly.entity_id
_entity_poly.type
_entity_poly.pdbx_seq_one_letter_code
_entity_poly.pdbx_strand_id
1 'polypeptide(L)'
;MTLLAGCGDDRAAEVSPPAEVDPVTLVSGTAGRGAEATHATDVSEDAALATYVEQFDDPFAAKVSAAAGRIDVGSGQVLLAQVVAIGCDAPTSAHVRGHVIVPAKVASPLQECFAPVTTVALAVVPD
;
A
#
# COMPACT_ATOMS: atom_id res chain seq x y z
N MET A 1 57.54 -18.05 -19.59
CA MET A 1 56.78 -18.36 -18.37
C MET A 1 55.91 -17.14 -18.08
N THR A 2 54.60 -17.35 -18.22
CA THR A 2 53.43 -16.45 -18.10
C THR A 2 53.48 -15.61 -16.80
N LEU A 3 53.05 -14.34 -16.74
CA LEU A 3 51.64 -13.95 -16.59
C LEU A 3 51.40 -12.44 -16.82
N LEU A 4 50.35 -12.14 -17.60
CA LEU A 4 49.60 -10.89 -17.53
C LEU A 4 48.88 -10.80 -16.16
N ALA A 5 48.84 -9.60 -15.58
CA ALA A 5 47.84 -9.25 -14.57
C ALA A 5 47.28 -7.86 -14.92
N GLY A 6 46.17 -7.87 -15.64
CA GLY A 6 45.21 -6.79 -15.62
C GLY A 6 44.26 -7.01 -14.44
N CYS A 7 44.03 -5.96 -13.66
CA CYS A 7 42.88 -5.74 -12.80
C CYS A 7 42.58 -4.24 -13.01
N GLY A 8 41.54 -3.86 -13.73
CA GLY A 8 40.16 -4.07 -13.32
C GLY A 8 39.76 -2.84 -12.51
N ASP A 9 39.44 -1.75 -13.22
CA ASP A 9 38.91 -0.51 -12.65
C ASP A 9 37.46 -0.80 -12.25
N ASP A 10 37.28 -1.36 -11.04
CA ASP A 10 35.98 -1.57 -10.42
C ASP A 10 35.40 -0.21 -10.02
N ARG A 11 34.91 0.54 -11.01
CA ARG A 11 33.86 1.52 -10.77
C ARG A 11 32.61 0.73 -10.42
N ALA A 12 32.48 0.43 -9.13
CA ALA A 12 31.20 0.07 -8.55
C ALA A 12 30.20 1.12 -9.00
N ALA A 13 29.32 0.73 -9.92
CA ALA A 13 28.14 1.51 -10.23
C ALA A 13 27.42 1.67 -8.89
N GLU A 14 27.42 2.89 -8.37
CA GLU A 14 26.58 3.27 -7.25
C GLU A 14 25.16 3.01 -7.73
N VAL A 15 24.59 1.89 -7.30
CA VAL A 15 23.19 1.57 -7.51
C VAL A 15 22.45 2.63 -6.72
N SER A 16 21.94 3.65 -7.42
CA SER A 16 21.01 4.60 -6.83
C SER A 16 19.95 3.79 -6.09
N PRO A 17 19.67 4.08 -4.80
CA PRO A 17 18.58 3.42 -4.11
C PRO A 17 17.31 3.58 -4.95
N PRO A 18 16.43 2.55 -5.00
CA PRO A 18 15.16 2.71 -5.68
C PRO A 18 14.48 3.96 -5.12
N ALA A 19 13.99 4.82 -6.03
CA ALA A 19 13.28 6.05 -5.69
C ALA A 19 12.36 5.79 -4.49
N GLU A 20 12.44 6.66 -3.48
CA GLU A 20 11.65 6.55 -2.26
C GLU A 20 10.20 6.26 -2.65
N VAL A 21 9.75 5.05 -2.32
CA VAL A 21 8.39 4.63 -2.61
C VAL A 21 7.50 5.52 -1.74
N ASP A 22 6.61 6.30 -2.36
CA ASP A 22 5.64 7.11 -1.62
C ASP A 22 5.02 6.24 -0.52
N PRO A 23 5.07 6.67 0.75
CA PRO A 23 4.79 5.77 1.87
C PRO A 23 3.31 5.35 1.85
N VAL A 24 3.06 4.12 1.36
CA VAL A 24 1.74 3.51 1.41
C VAL A 24 1.51 2.96 2.82
N THR A 25 0.45 3.43 3.47
CA THR A 25 0.01 2.92 4.77
C THR A 25 -0.97 1.78 4.58
N LEU A 26 -0.68 0.60 5.13
CA LEU A 26 -1.55 -0.56 5.08
C LEU A 26 -2.31 -0.74 6.39
N VAL A 27 -3.63 -0.87 6.29
CA VAL A 27 -4.54 -1.07 7.42
C VAL A 27 -5.29 -2.39 7.21
N SER A 28 -4.97 -3.39 8.02
CA SER A 28 -5.59 -4.72 7.94
C SER A 28 -6.49 -5.02 9.13
N GLY A 29 -7.57 -5.78 8.90
CA GLY A 29 -8.51 -6.19 9.93
C GLY A 29 -9.24 -7.49 9.56
N THR A 30 -9.37 -8.39 10.53
CA THR A 30 -10.12 -9.64 10.37
C THR A 30 -11.61 -9.36 10.31
N ALA A 31 -12.31 -10.00 9.38
CA ALA A 31 -13.73 -9.82 9.11
C ALA A 31 -14.11 -8.35 8.89
N GLY A 32 -13.25 -7.57 8.22
CA GLY A 32 -13.46 -6.13 8.03
C GLY A 32 -14.54 -5.76 7.00
N ARG A 33 -15.10 -6.74 6.26
CA ARG A 33 -15.95 -6.53 5.06
C ARG A 33 -15.25 -5.69 3.99
N GLY A 34 -16.00 -4.91 3.22
CA GLY A 34 -15.53 -4.19 2.03
C GLY A 34 -15.55 -5.03 0.76
N ALA A 35 -15.32 -4.35 -0.36
CA ALA A 35 -15.14 -4.98 -1.67
C ALA A 35 -13.81 -4.54 -2.27
N GLU A 36 -13.08 -5.48 -2.87
CA GLU A 36 -11.90 -5.12 -3.65
C GLU A 36 -12.28 -4.15 -4.76
N ALA A 37 -11.49 -3.10 -4.92
CA ALA A 37 -11.68 -2.08 -5.93
C ALA A 37 -10.53 -2.14 -6.94
N THR A 38 -10.84 -1.97 -8.23
CA THR A 38 -9.82 -1.92 -9.30
C THR A 38 -9.14 -0.55 -9.39
N HIS A 39 -9.73 0.48 -8.78
CA HIS A 39 -9.22 1.84 -8.71
C HIS A 39 -9.27 2.34 -7.26
N ALA A 40 -8.32 3.19 -6.90
CA ALA A 40 -8.37 3.86 -5.61
C ALA A 40 -9.45 4.96 -5.61
N THR A 41 -10.00 5.22 -4.44
CA THR A 41 -10.96 6.28 -4.17
C THR A 41 -10.23 7.46 -3.56
N ASP A 42 -10.50 8.66 -4.05
CA ASP A 42 -10.06 9.89 -3.37
C ASP A 42 -10.86 10.06 -2.07
N VAL A 43 -10.14 10.13 -0.96
CA VAL A 43 -10.67 10.30 0.39
C VAL A 43 -10.03 11.51 1.08
N SER A 44 -9.55 12.48 0.31
CA SER A 44 -8.94 13.72 0.82
C SER A 44 -9.92 14.57 1.64
N GLU A 45 -11.20 14.48 1.31
CA GLU A 45 -12.28 15.17 2.02
C GLU A 45 -12.88 14.26 3.11
N ASP A 46 -13.16 14.83 4.29
CA ASP A 46 -13.73 14.10 5.43
C ASP A 46 -15.04 13.38 5.07
N ALA A 47 -15.89 14.00 4.24
CA ALA A 47 -17.13 13.40 3.77
C ALA A 47 -16.88 12.20 2.83
N ALA A 48 -15.86 12.28 1.97
CA ALA A 48 -15.48 11.19 1.09
C ALA A 48 -14.91 10.00 1.89
N LEU A 49 -14.08 10.28 2.89
CA LEU A 49 -13.59 9.26 3.83
C LEU A 49 -14.74 8.60 4.60
N ALA A 50 -15.69 9.40 5.11
CA ALA A 50 -16.86 8.89 5.83
C ALA A 50 -17.67 7.94 4.95
N THR A 51 -18.00 8.34 3.72
CA THR A 51 -18.69 7.47 2.75
C THR A 51 -17.87 6.22 2.40
N TYR A 52 -16.55 6.36 2.23
CA TYR A 52 -15.68 5.23 1.90
C TYR A 52 -15.69 4.15 2.99
N VAL A 53 -15.69 4.54 4.27
CA VAL A 53 -15.61 3.57 5.38
C VAL A 53 -16.94 2.90 5.73
N GLU A 54 -18.08 3.38 5.21
CA GLU A 54 -19.41 2.76 5.39
C GLU A 54 -19.47 1.31 4.88
N GLN A 55 -18.55 0.90 4.01
CA GLN A 55 -18.48 -0.47 3.49
C GLN A 55 -17.92 -1.50 4.50
N PHE A 56 -17.29 -1.03 5.58
CA PHE A 56 -16.61 -1.85 6.57
C PHE A 56 -17.44 -2.03 7.83
N ASP A 57 -17.14 -3.07 8.62
CA ASP A 57 -17.67 -3.18 9.99
C ASP A 57 -17.04 -2.12 10.92
N ASP A 58 -17.80 -1.63 11.91
CA ASP A 58 -17.46 -0.47 12.75
C ASP A 58 -16.03 -0.46 13.31
N PRO A 59 -15.49 -1.56 13.89
CA PRO A 59 -14.13 -1.53 14.44
C PRO A 59 -13.06 -1.34 13.37
N PHE A 60 -13.29 -1.86 12.18
CA PHE A 60 -12.36 -1.73 11.06
C PHE A 60 -12.49 -0.36 10.39
N ALA A 61 -13.73 0.14 10.20
CA ALA A 61 -13.99 1.50 9.74
C ALA A 61 -13.25 2.54 10.59
N ALA A 62 -13.38 2.46 11.93
CA ALA A 62 -12.69 3.37 12.85
C ALA A 62 -11.16 3.30 12.73
N LYS A 63 -10.61 2.11 12.49
CA LYS A 63 -9.16 1.92 12.29
C LYS A 63 -8.68 2.59 10.99
N VAL A 64 -9.45 2.48 9.91
CA VAL A 64 -9.15 3.12 8.62
C VAL A 64 -9.23 4.64 8.75
N SER A 65 -10.31 5.18 9.33
CA SER A 65 -10.44 6.62 9.56
C SER A 65 -9.32 7.18 10.43
N ALA A 66 -8.95 6.48 11.51
CA ALA A 66 -7.87 6.91 12.39
C ALA A 66 -6.48 6.85 11.73
N ALA A 67 -6.27 5.94 10.77
CA ALA A 67 -5.05 5.91 9.99
C ALA A 67 -5.00 7.06 8.98
N ALA A 68 -6.10 7.30 8.26
CA ALA A 68 -6.23 8.40 7.31
C ALA A 68 -6.00 9.77 7.97
N GLY A 69 -6.61 10.01 9.14
CA GLY A 69 -6.46 11.29 9.87
C GLY A 69 -5.07 11.56 10.46
N ARG A 70 -4.09 10.65 10.29
CA ARG A 70 -2.68 10.85 10.68
C ARG A 70 -1.78 11.16 9.48
N ILE A 71 -2.32 11.07 8.26
CA ILE A 71 -1.59 11.32 7.04
C ILE A 71 -1.69 12.81 6.73
N ASP A 72 -0.54 13.47 6.58
CA ASP A 72 -0.48 14.85 6.13
C ASP A 72 -0.57 14.89 4.61
N VAL A 73 -1.51 15.67 4.08
CA VAL A 73 -1.75 15.83 2.64
C VAL A 73 -1.33 17.24 2.27
N GLY A 74 -0.19 17.36 1.59
CA GLY A 74 0.36 18.63 1.16
C GLY A 74 -0.47 19.28 0.03
N SER A 75 -0.17 20.54 -0.24
CA SER A 75 -0.77 21.25 -1.37
C SER A 75 -0.46 20.57 -2.71
N GLY A 76 -1.48 20.36 -3.55
CA GLY A 76 -1.33 19.69 -4.85
C GLY A 76 -1.19 18.17 -4.74
N GLN A 77 -1.62 17.60 -3.61
CA GLN A 77 -1.68 16.16 -3.39
C GLN A 77 -3.08 15.75 -2.96
N VAL A 78 -3.41 14.49 -3.18
CA VAL A 78 -4.65 13.85 -2.74
C VAL A 78 -4.34 12.57 -1.95
N LEU A 79 -5.22 12.23 -1.02
CA LEU A 79 -5.19 10.97 -0.29
C LEU A 79 -6.08 9.94 -0.99
N LEU A 80 -5.47 8.87 -1.46
CA LEU A 80 -6.15 7.74 -2.07
C LEU A 80 -6.32 6.59 -1.09
N ALA A 81 -7.47 5.93 -1.12
CA ALA A 81 -7.76 4.69 -0.39
C ALA A 81 -8.21 3.57 -1.33
N GLN A 82 -7.71 2.35 -1.12
CA GLN A 82 -8.10 1.18 -1.91
C GLN A 82 -8.14 -0.08 -1.03
N VAL A 83 -9.20 -0.88 -1.15
CA VAL A 83 -9.18 -2.26 -0.65
C VAL A 83 -8.31 -3.06 -1.61
N VAL A 84 -7.08 -3.37 -1.18
CA VAL A 84 -6.05 -3.99 -2.03
C VAL A 84 -6.01 -5.50 -1.90
N ALA A 85 -6.55 -6.06 -0.81
CA ALA A 85 -6.62 -7.50 -0.61
C ALA A 85 -7.77 -7.87 0.33
N ILE A 86 -8.51 -8.92 -0.02
CA ILE A 86 -9.37 -9.67 0.88
C ILE A 86 -8.95 -11.14 0.83
N GLY A 87 -8.38 -11.65 1.93
CA GLY A 87 -7.85 -13.00 1.93
C GLY A 87 -7.29 -13.42 3.29
N CYS A 88 -6.59 -14.55 3.33
CA CYS A 88 -6.11 -15.12 4.59
C CYS A 88 -4.84 -14.45 5.12
N ASP A 89 -4.16 -13.76 4.23
CA ASP A 89 -2.92 -13.06 4.53
C ASP A 89 -3.06 -11.60 4.16
N ALA A 90 -2.38 -10.76 4.93
CA ALA A 90 -2.24 -9.35 4.62
C ALA A 90 -0.92 -9.11 3.88
N PRO A 91 -0.92 -8.30 2.80
CA PRO A 91 0.33 -7.83 2.22
C PRO A 91 1.11 -6.98 3.25
N THR A 92 2.44 -7.05 3.21
CA THR A 92 3.31 -6.27 4.10
C THR A 92 3.81 -4.97 3.47
N SER A 93 3.63 -4.82 2.16
CA SER A 93 3.93 -3.60 1.42
C SER A 93 3.02 -3.46 0.21
N ALA A 94 2.94 -2.25 -0.32
CA ALA A 94 2.22 -1.91 -1.53
C ALA A 94 2.93 -0.73 -2.20
N HIS A 95 2.59 -0.45 -3.46
CA HIS A 95 3.16 0.66 -4.21
C HIS A 95 2.12 1.29 -5.11
N VAL A 96 2.31 2.56 -5.42
CA VAL A 96 1.41 3.32 -6.29
C VAL A 96 1.80 3.17 -7.77
N ARG A 97 0.79 3.07 -8.64
CA ARG A 97 0.90 3.12 -10.10
C ARG A 97 -0.21 4.01 -10.65
N GLY A 98 0.06 5.31 -10.76
CA GLY A 98 -0.98 6.30 -11.06
C GLY A 98 -2.01 6.34 -9.92
N HIS A 99 -3.29 6.14 -10.23
CA HIS A 99 -4.39 6.12 -9.25
C HIS A 99 -4.74 4.71 -8.76
N VAL A 100 -3.82 3.75 -8.88
CA VAL A 100 -4.00 2.37 -8.44
C VAL A 100 -2.92 2.04 -7.42
N ILE A 101 -3.34 1.46 -6.29
CA ILE A 101 -2.44 0.95 -5.27
C ILE A 101 -2.33 -0.57 -5.43
N VAL A 102 -1.11 -1.04 -5.69
CA VAL A 102 -0.82 -2.44 -5.99
C VAL A 102 -0.13 -3.08 -4.78
N PRO A 103 -0.75 -4.08 -4.12
CA PRO A 103 -0.11 -4.76 -3.00
C PRO A 103 1.05 -5.63 -3.50
N ALA A 104 2.09 -5.76 -2.68
CA ALA A 104 3.10 -6.77 -2.89
C ALA A 104 2.48 -8.16 -2.70
N LYS A 105 2.96 -9.13 -3.48
CA LYS A 105 2.54 -10.51 -3.34
C LYS A 105 2.95 -11.06 -1.97
N VAL A 106 2.02 -11.71 -1.28
CA VAL A 106 2.33 -12.46 -0.05
C VAL A 106 3.23 -13.64 -0.41
N ALA A 107 4.37 -13.76 0.27
CA ALA A 107 5.40 -14.75 -0.05
C ALA A 107 4.96 -16.21 0.19
N SER A 108 4.09 -16.44 1.18
CA SER A 108 3.60 -17.78 1.53
C SER A 108 2.13 -17.69 1.93
N PRO A 109 1.21 -17.60 0.95
CA PRO A 109 -0.21 -17.46 1.25
C PRO A 109 -0.79 -18.76 1.80
N LEU A 110 -1.59 -18.64 2.84
CA LEU A 110 -2.37 -19.73 3.40
C LEU A 110 -3.49 -20.12 2.43
N GLN A 111 -3.71 -21.42 2.26
CA GLN A 111 -4.81 -21.95 1.43
C GLN A 111 -6.16 -21.91 2.15
N GLU A 112 -6.14 -21.98 3.48
CA GLU A 112 -7.34 -22.03 4.31
C GLU A 112 -7.44 -20.79 5.18
N CYS A 113 -8.63 -20.20 5.21
CA CYS A 113 -8.97 -19.06 6.06
C CYS A 113 -9.84 -19.51 7.22
N PHE A 114 -9.40 -19.23 8.45
CA PHE A 114 -10.34 -19.26 9.57
C PHE A 114 -11.31 -18.06 9.51
N ALA A 115 -10.80 -16.88 9.15
CA ALA A 115 -11.58 -15.69 8.84
C ALA A 115 -10.82 -14.81 7.84
N PRO A 116 -11.49 -14.21 6.85
CA PRO A 116 -10.83 -13.34 5.88
C PRO A 116 -10.34 -12.06 6.56
N VAL A 117 -9.19 -11.57 6.10
CA VAL A 117 -8.58 -10.29 6.46
C VAL A 117 -8.78 -9.33 5.30
N THR A 118 -9.39 -8.19 5.57
CA THR A 118 -9.48 -7.07 4.64
C THR A 118 -8.27 -6.18 4.86
N THR A 119 -7.60 -5.78 3.78
CA THR A 119 -6.51 -4.80 3.82
C THR A 119 -6.83 -3.60 2.94
N VAL A 120 -6.83 -2.42 3.57
CA VAL A 120 -6.93 -1.12 2.91
C VAL A 120 -5.55 -0.50 2.81
N ALA A 121 -5.21 0.03 1.64
CA ALA A 121 -4.02 0.83 1.43
C ALA A 121 -4.40 2.31 1.32
N LEU A 122 -3.62 3.17 1.97
CA LEU A 122 -3.73 4.62 1.95
C LEU A 122 -2.44 5.19 1.36
N ALA A 123 -2.55 6.07 0.37
CA ALA A 123 -1.38 6.66 -0.29
C ALA A 123 -1.63 8.13 -0.65
N VAL A 124 -0.62 8.98 -0.45
CA VAL A 124 -0.63 10.35 -0.93
C VAL A 124 0.00 10.39 -2.32
N VAL A 125 -0.67 11.02 -3.27
CA VAL A 125 -0.17 11.16 -4.65
C VAL A 125 -0.34 12.60 -5.13
N PRO A 126 0.44 13.06 -6.12
CA PRO A 126 0.14 14.32 -6.80
C PRO A 126 -1.25 14.30 -7.47
N ASP A 127 -1.99 15.39 -7.35
CA ASP A 127 -3.28 15.64 -8.03
C ASP A 127 -3.10 15.91 -9.54
#